data_AF-A0A842KZM4-F1
#
_entry.id   AF-A0A842KZM4-F1
#
_cell.length_a   1.000
_cell.length_b   1.000
_cell.length_c   1.000
_cell.angle_alpha   90.00
_cell.angle_beta   90.00
_cell.angle_gamma   90.00
#
_symmetry.space_group_name_H-M   'P 1'
#
loop_
_entity.id
_entity.type
_entity.pdbx_description
1 polymer ?
#
loop_
_entity_poly.entity_id
_entity_poly.type
_entity_poly.pdbx_seq_one_letter_code
_entity_poly.pdbx_strand_id
1 'polypeptide(L)'
;EYYELVVSGYSCKLFKEIIGFENSEKLEKLTLDNTKRDPTFVTVKSIIEVEENEFYDFIVPEYNNYIANGLINHNCGEEPLYPYESCNLGSMNIYAFVKEDNTFDWESFRKSVKVALRFLDNVIDVNKYPTKKIEEHTKRSRKVGLGFMGLSDALFALKIPYNSEDGFSFIRTLTENLTYYAMEASIERAKERGVFPLFHDSAYVDGEMPFEGFYHRERWTLNWDKIAENIKVHGIRNAEVTTVAPTGSISMIFDVSSGIEPQFALVYEKRVTVGKFFYVDIEFEKALKERGLYDDRILKKVADNGGSVQGIEEIPDDIKKVFLVAYDIPWWDHIRAQSEAQTWICASISKTVNMPKWVTVEDIEKAYMFSYKIGLKSLTIYRDTSKSVQVLVTPSQRQGTYATITENKTIEIMKNLGIDVTNILGKKVSEEALKKYSVVEEPRI
;
A
#
# COMPACT_ATOMS: atom_id res chain seq x y z
N GLU A 1 -1.93 -24.71 15.79
CA GLU A 1 -3.17 -25.49 15.61
C GLU A 1 -4.24 -24.54 15.12
N TYR A 2 -5.07 -24.96 14.16
CA TYR A 2 -6.16 -24.15 13.63
C TYR A 2 -7.47 -24.60 14.27
N TYR A 3 -8.34 -23.64 14.59
CA TYR A 3 -9.66 -23.90 15.13
C TYR A 3 -10.69 -23.31 14.18
N GLU A 4 -11.67 -24.11 13.79
CA GLU A 4 -12.77 -23.71 12.89
C GLU A 4 -14.08 -23.76 13.67
N LEU A 5 -14.92 -22.73 13.52
CA LEU A 5 -16.28 -22.76 14.04
C LEU A 5 -17.17 -23.53 13.06
N VAL A 6 -17.53 -24.75 13.43
CA VAL A 6 -18.46 -25.58 12.66
C VAL A 6 -19.86 -25.46 13.25
N VAL A 7 -20.75 -24.73 12.57
CA VAL A 7 -22.19 -24.76 12.85
C VAL A 7 -22.80 -25.87 12.00
N SER A 8 -23.29 -26.93 12.63
CA SER A 8 -23.86 -28.09 11.94
C SER A 8 -25.08 -28.65 12.68
N GLY A 9 -25.81 -29.56 12.04
CA GLY A 9 -26.93 -30.28 12.67
C GLY A 9 -28.03 -29.34 13.17
N TYR A 10 -28.51 -29.58 14.39
CA TYR A 10 -29.55 -28.76 15.03
C TYR A 10 -29.07 -27.34 15.35
N SER A 11 -27.77 -27.15 15.54
CA SER A 11 -27.20 -25.81 15.79
C SER A 11 -27.38 -24.87 14.58
N CYS A 12 -27.41 -25.38 13.35
CA CYS A 12 -27.77 -24.57 12.17
C CYS A 12 -29.21 -24.03 12.24
N LYS A 13 -30.14 -24.81 12.80
CA LYS A 13 -31.53 -24.40 12.97
C LYS A 13 -31.66 -23.30 14.01
N LEU A 14 -31.03 -23.49 15.18
CA LEU A 14 -30.98 -22.45 16.22
C LEU A 14 -30.32 -21.18 15.72
N PHE A 15 -29.21 -21.29 14.98
CA PHE A 15 -28.52 -20.13 14.41
C PHE A 15 -29.43 -19.36 13.45
N LYS A 16 -30.16 -20.06 12.57
CA LYS A 16 -31.15 -19.44 11.68
C LYS A 16 -32.26 -18.71 12.44
N GLU A 17 -32.79 -19.31 13.51
CA GLU A 17 -33.91 -18.76 14.28
C GLU A 17 -33.52 -17.57 15.16
N ILE A 18 -32.33 -17.61 15.75
CA ILE A 18 -31.88 -16.61 16.74
C ILE A 18 -31.13 -15.46 16.08
N ILE A 19 -30.22 -15.77 15.15
CA ILE A 19 -29.31 -14.80 14.52
C ILE A 19 -29.80 -14.43 13.12
N GLY A 20 -30.32 -15.41 12.36
CA GLY A 20 -30.71 -15.22 10.97
C GLY A 20 -29.52 -15.27 10.01
N PHE A 21 -29.81 -15.28 8.71
CA PHE A 21 -28.81 -15.18 7.65
C PHE A 21 -29.17 -13.97 6.79
N GLU A 22 -28.43 -12.87 6.92
CA GLU A 22 -28.66 -11.73 6.02
C GLU A 22 -28.29 -12.11 4.58
N ASN A 23 -29.21 -11.83 3.65
CA ASN A 23 -28.98 -11.79 2.20
C ASN A 23 -28.35 -13.05 1.56
N SER A 24 -28.69 -14.25 2.03
CA SER A 24 -28.29 -15.49 1.39
C SER A 24 -29.49 -16.35 1.00
N GLU A 25 -30.01 -16.15 -0.22
CA GLU A 25 -31.03 -17.02 -0.85
C GLU A 25 -30.60 -18.51 -0.86
N LYS A 26 -29.29 -18.78 -0.81
CA LYS A 26 -28.71 -20.12 -0.75
C LYS A 26 -28.93 -20.79 0.61
N LEU A 27 -28.92 -20.02 1.70
CA LEU A 27 -29.13 -20.49 3.07
C LEU A 27 -30.61 -20.51 3.45
N GLU A 28 -31.45 -19.71 2.80
CA GLU A 28 -32.92 -19.80 2.97
C GLU A 28 -33.47 -21.15 2.49
N LYS A 29 -32.83 -21.75 1.47
CA LYS A 29 -33.18 -23.07 0.90
C LYS A 29 -32.70 -24.26 1.74
N LEU A 30 -31.96 -24.03 2.84
CA LEU A 30 -31.61 -25.11 3.77
C LEU A 30 -32.88 -25.66 4.43
N THR A 31 -33.27 -26.86 4.01
CA THR A 31 -34.32 -27.64 4.67
C THR A 31 -33.75 -28.24 5.96
N LEU A 32 -34.17 -27.71 7.10
CA LEU A 32 -33.71 -28.11 8.43
C LEU A 32 -34.63 -29.15 9.09
N ASP A 33 -35.50 -29.76 8.29
CA ASP A 33 -36.62 -30.60 8.73
C ASP A 33 -36.18 -31.88 9.46
N ASN A 34 -34.95 -32.36 9.20
CA ASN A 34 -34.39 -33.59 9.79
C ASN A 34 -33.05 -33.35 10.49
N THR A 35 -32.98 -32.32 11.35
CA THR A 35 -31.79 -32.06 12.18
C THR A 35 -31.89 -32.81 13.52
N LYS A 36 -30.93 -33.72 13.79
CA LYS A 36 -30.83 -34.35 15.11
C LYS A 36 -30.31 -33.34 16.13
N ARG A 37 -30.99 -33.25 17.28
CA ARG A 37 -30.54 -32.44 18.41
C ARG A 37 -29.25 -33.03 18.95
N ASP A 38 -28.15 -32.30 18.80
CA ASP A 38 -26.89 -32.67 19.42
C ASP A 38 -27.08 -32.72 20.96
N PRO A 39 -26.32 -33.58 21.67
CA PRO A 39 -26.33 -33.58 23.12
C PRO A 39 -26.01 -32.17 23.63
N THR A 40 -26.80 -31.67 24.58
CA THR A 40 -26.60 -30.34 25.19
C THR A 40 -25.37 -30.25 26.09
N PHE A 41 -24.56 -31.30 26.14
CA PHE A 41 -23.41 -31.42 27.00
C PHE A 41 -22.24 -32.02 26.21
N VAL A 42 -21.09 -31.37 26.35
CA VAL A 42 -19.80 -31.89 25.89
C VAL A 42 -18.94 -32.21 27.10
N THR A 43 -18.17 -33.28 27.04
CA THR A 43 -17.20 -33.60 28.10
C THR A 43 -15.99 -32.71 27.91
N VAL A 44 -15.75 -31.78 28.84
CA VAL A 44 -14.53 -30.96 28.85
C VAL A 44 -13.34 -31.86 29.18
N LYS A 45 -12.40 -32.00 28.23
CA LYS A 45 -11.22 -32.87 28.40
C LYS A 45 -10.20 -32.30 29.38
N SER A 46 -10.06 -30.97 29.41
CA SER A 46 -9.22 -30.24 30.35
C SER A 46 -9.62 -28.76 30.35
N ILE A 47 -9.49 -28.11 31.50
CA ILE A 47 -9.49 -26.65 31.62
C ILE A 47 -8.07 -26.27 31.97
N ILE A 48 -7.47 -25.39 31.18
CA ILE A 48 -6.13 -24.85 31.43
C ILE A 48 -6.34 -23.38 31.75
N GLU A 49 -6.03 -23.00 32.98
CA GLU A 49 -6.00 -21.61 33.38
C GLU A 49 -4.79 -20.96 32.70
N VAL A 50 -5.06 -19.98 31.85
CA VAL A 50 -4.03 -19.17 31.19
C VAL A 50 -3.98 -17.82 31.90
N GLU A 51 -2.81 -17.18 31.93
CA GLU A 51 -2.68 -15.85 32.51
C GLU A 51 -3.59 -14.85 31.78
N GLU A 52 -4.39 -14.09 32.53
CA GLU A 52 -5.06 -12.90 32.02
C GLU A 52 -3.99 -11.89 31.61
N ASN A 53 -3.99 -11.54 30.33
CA ASN A 53 -3.19 -10.44 29.81
C ASN A 53 -4.13 -9.33 29.37
N GLU A 54 -3.84 -8.10 29.77
CA GLU A 54 -4.46 -6.93 29.15
C GLU A 54 -4.04 -6.89 27.68
N PHE A 55 -5.00 -7.09 26.78
CA PHE A 55 -4.80 -6.95 25.35
C PHE A 55 -5.88 -6.03 24.79
N TYR A 56 -5.46 -5.13 23.90
CA TYR A 56 -6.38 -4.25 23.17
C TYR A 56 -6.80 -4.98 21.89
N ASP A 57 -7.87 -5.76 21.97
CA ASP A 57 -8.55 -6.31 20.80
C ASP A 57 -9.96 -5.75 20.75
N PHE A 58 -10.25 -5.01 19.69
CA PHE A 58 -11.58 -4.48 19.42
C PHE A 58 -11.92 -4.81 17.97
N ILE A 59 -12.43 -6.01 17.76
CA ILE A 59 -13.23 -6.35 16.59
C ILE A 59 -14.65 -5.86 16.88
N VAL A 60 -15.19 -5.00 16.02
CA VAL A 60 -16.63 -4.65 16.03
C VAL A 60 -17.34 -5.64 15.11
N PRO A 61 -18.04 -6.66 15.63
CA PRO A 61 -18.45 -7.83 14.84
C PRO A 61 -19.42 -7.49 13.70
N GLU A 62 -20.22 -6.44 13.86
CA GLU A 62 -21.19 -6.02 12.82
C GLU A 62 -20.57 -5.17 11.71
N TYR A 63 -19.59 -4.34 12.04
CA TYR A 63 -19.12 -3.31 11.12
C TYR A 63 -17.70 -3.58 10.61
N ASN A 64 -16.94 -4.46 11.26
CA ASN A 64 -15.50 -4.67 11.03
C ASN A 64 -14.71 -3.35 10.92
N ASN A 65 -15.20 -2.31 11.59
CA ASN A 65 -14.62 -0.98 11.64
C ASN A 65 -14.94 -0.32 12.99
N TYR A 66 -14.11 0.64 13.42
CA TYR A 66 -14.40 1.46 14.59
C TYR A 66 -13.77 2.85 14.48
N ILE A 67 -14.32 3.81 15.23
CA ILE A 67 -13.79 5.18 15.33
C ILE A 67 -13.12 5.35 16.70
N ALA A 68 -11.81 5.59 16.72
CA ALA A 68 -11.10 6.01 17.93
C ALA A 68 -10.45 7.36 17.70
N ASN A 69 -10.81 8.36 18.53
CA ASN A 69 -10.27 9.71 18.47
C ASN A 69 -10.34 10.34 17.06
N GLY A 70 -11.39 10.05 16.29
CA GLY A 70 -11.57 10.55 14.92
C GLY A 70 -10.86 9.74 13.83
N LEU A 71 -10.17 8.65 14.18
CA LEU A 71 -9.56 7.71 13.23
C LEU A 71 -10.50 6.55 12.96
N ILE A 72 -10.85 6.33 11.69
CA ILE A 72 -11.67 5.21 11.24
C ILE A 72 -10.74 4.04 10.91
N ASN A 73 -10.90 2.91 11.59
CA ASN A 73 -10.21 1.66 11.28
C ASN A 73 -11.07 0.86 10.28
N HIS A 74 -10.54 0.52 9.10
CA HIS A 74 -11.25 -0.23 8.05
C HIS A 74 -10.30 -1.23 7.36
N ASN A 75 -10.88 -2.20 6.66
CA ASN A 75 -10.16 -3.10 5.77
C ASN A 75 -9.62 -2.30 4.57
N CYS A 76 -8.29 -2.27 4.39
CA CYS A 76 -7.55 -1.59 3.33
C CYS A 76 -7.80 -0.05 3.28
N GLY A 77 -6.72 0.72 3.26
CA GLY A 77 -6.75 2.18 3.49
C GLY A 77 -6.84 3.05 2.24
N GLU A 78 -7.12 2.49 1.07
CA GLU A 78 -7.00 3.13 -0.24
C GLU A 78 -8.25 3.88 -0.71
N GLU A 79 -9.46 3.44 -0.38
CA GLU A 79 -10.68 4.00 -1.00
C GLU A 79 -11.77 4.18 0.06
N PRO A 80 -11.90 5.39 0.66
CA PRO A 80 -13.01 5.67 1.56
C PRO A 80 -14.30 5.76 0.74
N LEU A 81 -15.19 4.79 0.94
CA LEU A 81 -16.46 4.69 0.22
C LEU A 81 -17.64 5.06 1.10
N TYR A 82 -18.62 5.74 0.51
CA TYR A 82 -19.94 5.89 1.13
C TYR A 82 -20.70 4.56 1.11
N PRO A 83 -21.71 4.39 1.98
CA PRO A 83 -22.57 3.21 1.93
C PRO A 83 -23.09 2.94 0.53
N TYR A 84 -22.98 1.68 0.10
CA TYR A 84 -23.41 1.18 -1.21
C TYR A 84 -22.61 1.72 -2.41
N GLU A 85 -21.48 2.40 -2.23
CA GLU A 85 -20.53 2.58 -3.33
C GLU A 85 -19.72 1.30 -3.57
N SER A 86 -19.07 1.20 -4.72
CA SER A 86 -18.20 0.08 -5.08
C SER A 86 -16.85 0.55 -5.59
N CYS A 87 -15.78 -0.14 -5.21
CA CYS A 87 -14.46 0.04 -5.77
C CYS A 87 -14.43 -0.45 -7.23
N ASN A 88 -13.91 0.38 -8.14
CA ASN A 88 -13.60 -0.03 -9.52
C ASN A 88 -12.13 0.25 -9.81
N LEU A 89 -11.31 -0.77 -9.61
CA LEU A 89 -9.86 -0.63 -9.45
C LEU A 89 -9.10 -1.11 -10.68
N GLY A 90 -8.01 -0.42 -11.00
CA GLY A 90 -7.02 -0.85 -11.98
C GLY A 90 -5.62 -0.43 -11.54
N SER A 91 -4.57 -1.09 -12.05
CA SER A 91 -3.20 -0.76 -11.68
C SER A 91 -2.27 -0.79 -12.88
N MET A 92 -1.51 0.29 -13.05
CA MET A 92 -0.43 0.40 -14.02
C MET A 92 0.79 -0.40 -13.53
N ASN A 93 1.38 -1.26 -14.38
CA ASN A 93 2.69 -1.83 -14.10
C ASN A 93 3.78 -0.80 -14.43
N ILE A 94 4.38 -0.18 -13.43
CA ILE A 94 5.36 0.90 -13.62
C ILE A 94 6.66 0.39 -14.23
N TYR A 95 7.10 -0.81 -13.82
CA TYR A 95 8.30 -1.44 -14.35
C TYR A 95 8.25 -1.66 -15.87
N ALA A 96 7.06 -1.90 -16.43
CA ALA A 96 6.87 -2.07 -17.87
C ALA A 96 7.18 -0.81 -18.70
N PHE A 97 7.32 0.37 -18.07
CA PHE A 97 7.69 1.62 -18.73
C PHE A 97 9.18 1.96 -18.60
N VAL A 98 10.00 1.10 -17.98
CA VAL A 98 11.45 1.27 -17.96
C VAL A 98 12.06 0.69 -19.25
N LYS A 99 12.86 1.50 -19.93
CA LYS A 99 13.56 1.13 -21.17
C LYS A 99 14.89 0.44 -20.88
N GLU A 100 15.45 -0.22 -21.90
CA GLU A 100 16.75 -0.90 -21.81
C GLU A 100 17.92 0.04 -21.43
N ASP A 101 17.80 1.34 -21.71
CA ASP A 101 18.78 2.35 -21.34
C ASP A 101 18.61 2.86 -19.89
N ASN A 102 17.78 2.20 -19.09
CA ASN A 102 17.41 2.58 -17.71
C ASN A 102 16.79 3.97 -17.62
N THR A 103 16.01 4.38 -18.64
CA THR A 103 15.16 5.58 -18.59
C THR A 103 13.68 5.22 -18.53
N PHE A 104 12.86 6.14 -18.01
CA PHE A 104 11.41 5.94 -17.91
C PHE A 104 10.68 6.51 -19.13
N ASP A 105 9.83 5.69 -19.76
CA ASP A 105 9.00 6.08 -20.90
C ASP A 105 7.74 6.85 -20.48
N TRP A 106 7.93 8.13 -20.17
CA TRP A 106 6.84 9.02 -19.80
C TRP A 106 5.76 9.13 -20.89
N GLU A 107 6.12 9.09 -22.17
CA GLU A 107 5.15 9.23 -23.24
C GLU A 107 4.19 8.03 -23.29
N SER A 108 4.74 6.82 -23.27
CA SER A 108 3.95 5.58 -23.26
C SER A 108 3.13 5.45 -21.97
N PHE A 109 3.69 5.84 -20.83
CA PHE A 109 2.97 5.87 -19.55
C PHE A 109 1.72 6.74 -19.63
N ARG A 110 1.87 8.00 -20.03
CA ARG A 110 0.76 8.98 -20.14
C ARG A 110 -0.34 8.52 -21.09
N LYS A 111 0.04 7.94 -22.24
CA LYS A 111 -0.93 7.35 -23.18
C LYS A 111 -1.70 6.19 -22.54
N SER A 112 -0.99 5.32 -21.83
CA SER A 112 -1.58 4.13 -21.20
C SER A 112 -2.51 4.48 -20.05
N VAL A 113 -2.19 5.52 -19.26
CA VAL A 113 -3.08 6.05 -18.21
C VAL A 113 -4.45 6.45 -18.77
N LYS A 114 -4.48 7.15 -19.91
CA LYS A 114 -5.75 7.54 -20.55
C LYS A 114 -6.57 6.34 -21.00
N VAL A 115 -5.91 5.32 -21.54
CA VAL A 115 -6.57 4.08 -21.96
C VAL A 115 -7.11 3.32 -20.75
N ALA A 116 -6.31 3.18 -19.70
CA ALA A 116 -6.69 2.49 -18.47
C ALA A 116 -7.89 3.16 -17.81
N LEU A 117 -7.91 4.50 -17.71
CA LEU A 117 -9.06 5.21 -17.17
C LEU A 117 -10.32 4.98 -18.02
N ARG A 118 -10.22 5.09 -19.35
CA ARG A 118 -11.37 4.83 -20.24
C ARG A 118 -11.89 3.40 -20.07
N PHE A 119 -10.99 2.44 -19.86
CA PHE A 119 -11.37 1.06 -19.56
C PHE A 119 -12.15 0.98 -18.24
N LEU A 120 -11.65 1.59 -17.16
CA LEU A 120 -12.35 1.63 -15.88
C LEU A 120 -13.72 2.34 -15.97
N ASP A 121 -13.83 3.47 -16.68
CA ASP A 121 -15.12 4.14 -16.90
C ASP A 121 -16.13 3.23 -17.62
N ASN A 122 -15.68 2.41 -18.57
CA ASN A 122 -16.54 1.42 -19.24
C ASN A 122 -16.97 0.29 -18.28
N VAL A 123 -16.10 -0.14 -17.36
CA VAL A 123 -16.40 -1.22 -16.39
C VAL A 123 -17.64 -0.86 -15.56
N ILE A 124 -17.82 0.40 -15.17
CA ILE A 124 -19.02 0.87 -14.45
C ILE A 124 -20.32 0.53 -15.19
N ASP A 125 -20.31 0.64 -16.52
CA ASP A 125 -21.52 0.45 -17.31
C ASP A 125 -21.81 -1.04 -17.58
N VAL A 126 -20.76 -1.87 -17.72
CA VAL A 126 -20.90 -3.30 -18.02
C VAL A 126 -20.93 -4.22 -16.79
N ASN A 127 -20.55 -3.70 -15.62
CA ASN A 127 -20.48 -4.49 -14.40
C ASN A 127 -21.87 -5.00 -13.99
N LYS A 128 -21.91 -6.21 -13.42
CA LYS A 128 -23.12 -6.78 -12.82
C LYS A 128 -23.05 -6.59 -11.32
N TYR A 129 -23.81 -5.63 -10.83
CA TYR A 129 -23.81 -5.27 -9.42
C TYR A 129 -24.60 -6.26 -8.56
N PRO A 130 -24.15 -6.59 -7.33
CA PRO A 130 -24.86 -7.51 -6.45
C PRO A 130 -26.26 -7.04 -6.05
N THR A 131 -26.45 -5.72 -5.94
CA THR A 131 -27.75 -5.11 -5.61
C THR A 131 -27.99 -3.87 -6.47
N LYS A 132 -29.26 -3.53 -6.70
CA LYS A 132 -29.66 -2.31 -7.41
C LYS A 132 -29.16 -1.04 -6.71
N LYS A 133 -29.14 -1.05 -5.38
CA LYS A 133 -28.68 0.10 -4.59
C LYS A 133 -27.19 0.39 -4.86
N ILE A 134 -26.37 -0.67 -4.96
CA ILE A 134 -24.96 -0.50 -5.32
C ILE A 134 -24.82 0.02 -6.76
N GLU A 135 -25.58 -0.55 -7.70
CA GLU A 135 -25.57 -0.09 -9.09
C GLU A 135 -25.90 1.40 -9.21
N GLU A 136 -26.98 1.84 -8.56
CA GLU A 136 -27.43 3.23 -8.59
C GLU A 136 -26.39 4.18 -7.99
N HIS A 137 -25.84 3.85 -6.81
CA HIS A 137 -24.85 4.68 -6.14
C HIS A 137 -23.54 4.75 -6.93
N THR A 138 -23.01 3.62 -7.41
CA THR A 138 -21.79 3.61 -8.22
C THR A 138 -21.96 4.37 -9.54
N LYS A 139 -23.11 4.24 -10.22
CA LYS A 139 -23.37 4.98 -11.46
C LYS A 139 -23.56 6.49 -11.24
N ARG A 140 -23.94 6.91 -10.03
CA ARG A 140 -24.11 8.33 -9.66
C ARG A 140 -22.79 9.05 -9.41
N SER A 141 -21.86 8.43 -8.68
CA SER A 141 -20.55 9.03 -8.41
C SER A 141 -19.51 8.70 -9.50
N ARG A 142 -19.67 7.55 -10.16
CA ARG A 142 -18.75 7.02 -11.18
C ARG A 142 -17.28 7.05 -10.75
N LYS A 143 -17.01 6.86 -9.46
CA LYS A 143 -15.64 6.78 -8.95
C LYS A 143 -14.90 5.63 -9.61
N VAL A 144 -13.64 5.88 -9.93
CA VAL A 144 -12.71 4.85 -10.39
C VAL A 144 -11.39 5.03 -9.66
N GLY A 145 -10.71 3.91 -9.47
CA GLY A 145 -9.45 3.84 -8.74
C GLY A 145 -8.33 3.36 -9.62
N LEU A 146 -7.73 4.26 -10.41
CA LEU A 146 -6.52 3.93 -11.16
C LEU A 146 -5.27 4.14 -10.27
N GLY A 147 -4.60 3.04 -9.96
CA GLY A 147 -3.36 3.00 -9.20
C GLY A 147 -2.19 2.45 -10.00
N PHE A 148 -1.22 1.88 -9.28
CA PHE A 148 -0.03 1.30 -9.88
C PHE A 148 0.58 0.20 -9.01
N MET A 149 1.46 -0.59 -9.60
CA MET A 149 2.30 -1.63 -8.98
C MET A 149 3.68 -1.62 -9.65
N GLY A 150 4.64 -2.35 -9.09
CA GLY A 150 5.98 -2.48 -9.66
C GLY A 150 6.86 -1.25 -9.46
N LEU A 151 6.59 -0.44 -8.43
CA LEU A 151 7.38 0.75 -8.13
C LEU A 151 8.81 0.39 -7.72
N SER A 152 8.99 -0.59 -6.83
CA SER A 152 10.32 -0.96 -6.32
C SER A 152 11.21 -1.46 -7.46
N ASP A 153 10.66 -2.29 -8.36
CA ASP A 153 11.39 -2.86 -9.50
C ASP A 153 11.77 -1.77 -10.51
N ALA A 154 10.85 -0.82 -10.75
CA ALA A 154 11.16 0.35 -11.58
C ALA A 154 12.31 1.18 -10.97
N LEU A 155 12.28 1.42 -9.66
CA LEU A 155 13.36 2.15 -8.98
C LEU A 155 14.68 1.39 -9.02
N PHE A 156 14.67 0.06 -8.88
CA PHE A 156 15.87 -0.77 -9.03
C PHE A 156 16.47 -0.66 -10.43
N ALA A 157 15.64 -0.80 -11.48
CA ALA A 157 16.08 -0.68 -12.87
C ALA A 157 16.65 0.72 -13.18
N LEU A 158 16.01 1.77 -12.65
CA LEU A 158 16.47 3.16 -12.75
C LEU A 158 17.69 3.47 -11.86
N LYS A 159 18.12 2.52 -11.02
CA LYS A 159 19.23 2.67 -10.05
C LYS A 159 18.98 3.79 -9.03
N ILE A 160 17.72 3.98 -8.64
CA ILE A 160 17.27 5.00 -7.69
C ILE A 160 16.93 4.33 -6.34
N PRO A 161 17.58 4.71 -5.23
CA PRO A 161 17.20 4.21 -3.91
C PRO A 161 15.80 4.66 -3.52
N TYR A 162 14.98 3.74 -3.01
CA TYR A 162 13.58 4.01 -2.65
C TYR A 162 13.42 5.21 -1.71
N ASN A 163 14.27 5.32 -0.68
CA ASN A 163 14.22 6.38 0.33
C ASN A 163 15.22 7.54 0.08
N SER A 164 15.63 7.76 -1.17
CA SER A 164 16.40 8.95 -1.57
C SER A 164 15.49 10.09 -1.99
N GLU A 165 16.03 11.32 -2.04
CA GLU A 165 15.31 12.46 -2.64
C GLU A 165 14.90 12.19 -4.10
N ASP A 166 15.74 11.50 -4.88
CA ASP A 166 15.42 11.10 -6.25
C ASP A 166 14.26 10.10 -6.28
N GLY A 167 14.22 9.15 -5.34
CA GLY A 167 13.12 8.19 -5.17
C GLY A 167 11.80 8.89 -4.85
N PHE A 168 11.81 9.80 -3.86
CA PHE A 168 10.65 10.62 -3.50
C PHE A 168 10.20 11.51 -4.66
N SER A 169 11.13 12.13 -5.39
CA SER A 169 10.85 12.95 -6.57
C SER A 169 10.25 12.14 -7.71
N PHE A 170 10.75 10.93 -7.96
CA PHE A 170 10.17 10.00 -8.93
C PHE A 170 8.74 9.63 -8.56
N ILE A 171 8.49 9.25 -7.30
CA ILE A 171 7.14 8.92 -6.80
C ILE A 171 6.17 10.10 -7.01
N ARG A 172 6.61 11.31 -6.66
CA ARG A 172 5.82 12.54 -6.84
C ARG A 172 5.50 12.79 -8.31
N THR A 173 6.51 12.71 -9.18
CA THR A 173 6.35 12.93 -10.63
C THR A 173 5.43 11.86 -11.24
N LEU A 174 5.61 10.60 -10.85
CA LEU A 174 4.79 9.49 -11.30
C LEU A 174 3.32 9.69 -10.96
N THR A 175 3.02 10.05 -9.72
CA THR A 175 1.65 10.21 -9.23
C THR A 175 0.99 11.49 -9.75
N GLU A 176 1.73 12.59 -9.92
CA GLU A 176 1.23 13.78 -10.62
C GLU A 176 0.84 13.44 -12.06
N ASN A 177 1.70 12.72 -12.80
CA ASN A 177 1.38 12.28 -14.17
C ASN A 177 0.19 11.33 -14.20
N LEU A 178 0.10 10.37 -13.27
CA LEU A 178 -1.02 9.45 -13.17
C LEU A 178 -2.35 10.22 -13.06
N THR A 179 -2.45 11.12 -12.09
CA THR A 179 -3.70 11.84 -11.83
C THR A 179 -3.99 12.89 -12.89
N TYR A 180 -3.00 13.62 -13.38
CA TYR A 180 -3.20 14.63 -14.41
C TYR A 180 -3.79 14.03 -15.69
N TYR A 181 -3.19 12.95 -16.20
CA TYR A 181 -3.64 12.33 -17.44
C TYR A 181 -4.90 11.47 -17.25
N ALA A 182 -5.17 10.98 -16.03
CA ALA A 182 -6.44 10.40 -15.66
C ALA A 182 -7.56 11.47 -15.64
N MET A 183 -7.34 12.64 -15.05
CA MET A 183 -8.32 13.73 -15.12
C MET A 183 -8.53 14.23 -16.55
N GLU A 184 -7.46 14.38 -17.34
CA GLU A 184 -7.57 14.77 -18.75
C GLU A 184 -8.42 13.76 -19.53
N ALA A 185 -8.19 12.45 -19.36
CA ALA A 185 -9.03 11.45 -20.01
C ALA A 185 -10.48 11.48 -19.50
N SER A 186 -10.72 11.72 -18.20
CA SER A 186 -12.08 11.83 -17.64
C SER A 186 -12.85 13.02 -18.21
N ILE A 187 -12.18 14.14 -18.46
CA ILE A 187 -12.75 15.30 -19.15
C ILE A 187 -13.14 14.94 -20.59
N GLU A 188 -12.26 14.23 -21.33
CA GLU A 188 -12.61 13.76 -22.68
C GLU A 188 -13.80 12.79 -22.65
N ARG A 189 -13.89 11.93 -21.63
CA ARG A 189 -15.08 11.08 -21.43
C ARG A 189 -16.34 11.92 -21.17
N ALA A 190 -16.23 13.03 -20.44
CA ALA A 190 -17.35 13.91 -20.15
C ALA A 190 -17.89 14.59 -21.41
N LYS A 191 -16.99 15.03 -22.31
CA LYS A 191 -17.38 15.57 -23.63
C LYS A 191 -18.17 14.55 -24.46
N GLU A 192 -17.77 13.28 -24.41
CA GLU A 192 -18.41 12.23 -25.21
C GLU A 192 -19.69 11.64 -24.59
N ARG A 193 -19.74 11.50 -23.26
CA ARG A 193 -20.80 10.75 -22.55
C ARG A 193 -21.54 11.55 -21.47
N GLY A 194 -21.21 12.82 -21.30
CA GLY A 194 -21.69 13.67 -20.21
C GLY A 194 -20.92 13.46 -18.91
N VAL A 195 -21.07 14.40 -17.98
CA VAL A 195 -20.46 14.37 -16.64
C VAL A 195 -20.98 13.20 -15.78
N PHE A 196 -20.35 12.93 -14.63
CA PHE A 196 -20.98 12.03 -13.66
C PHE A 196 -22.29 12.65 -13.11
N PRO A 197 -23.33 11.86 -12.80
CA PRO A 197 -24.63 12.40 -12.40
C PRO A 197 -24.62 13.38 -11.21
N LEU A 198 -23.71 13.20 -10.26
CA LEU A 198 -23.58 14.09 -9.08
C LEU A 198 -22.68 15.31 -9.30
N PHE A 199 -22.24 15.59 -10.53
CA PHE A 199 -21.27 16.66 -10.80
C PHE A 199 -21.73 18.03 -10.31
N HIS A 200 -23.00 18.38 -10.53
CA HIS A 200 -23.54 19.68 -10.13
C HIS A 200 -23.73 19.82 -8.61
N ASP A 201 -23.74 18.71 -7.88
CA ASP A 201 -23.80 18.67 -6.42
C ASP A 201 -22.40 18.48 -5.78
N SER A 202 -21.33 18.55 -6.58
CA SER A 202 -19.96 18.31 -6.15
C SER A 202 -19.13 19.58 -6.14
N ALA A 203 -18.05 19.59 -5.36
CA ALA A 203 -17.15 20.74 -5.23
C ALA A 203 -16.41 21.11 -6.53
N TYR A 204 -16.47 20.27 -7.57
CA TYR A 204 -15.95 20.62 -8.90
C TYR A 204 -16.63 21.86 -9.49
N VAL A 205 -17.90 22.14 -9.15
CA VAL A 205 -18.60 23.36 -9.64
C VAL A 205 -17.96 24.64 -9.10
N ASP A 206 -17.36 24.55 -7.91
CA ASP A 206 -16.64 25.65 -7.25
C ASP A 206 -15.14 25.66 -7.63
N GLY A 207 -14.70 24.71 -8.45
CA GLY A 207 -13.32 24.58 -8.91
C GLY A 207 -12.40 23.87 -7.92
N GLU A 208 -12.95 23.16 -6.93
CA GLU A 208 -12.18 22.34 -6.00
C GLU A 208 -11.76 21.00 -6.63
N MET A 209 -10.66 20.43 -6.12
CA MET A 209 -10.09 19.16 -6.58
C MET A 209 -9.93 18.20 -5.39
N PRO A 210 -10.13 16.88 -5.57
CA PRO A 210 -10.14 15.91 -4.47
C PRO A 210 -8.74 15.51 -3.95
N PHE A 211 -7.69 16.25 -4.29
CA PHE A 211 -6.31 15.94 -3.91
C PHE A 211 -5.50 17.19 -3.58
N GLU A 212 -4.59 17.04 -2.64
CA GLU A 212 -3.88 18.15 -1.99
C GLU A 212 -2.97 18.90 -2.96
N GLY A 213 -2.28 18.20 -3.86
CA GLY A 213 -1.28 18.77 -4.77
C GLY A 213 -1.82 19.87 -5.68
N PHE A 214 -3.12 19.89 -5.96
CA PHE A 214 -3.75 20.99 -6.69
C PHE A 214 -3.63 22.33 -5.95
N TYR A 215 -3.66 22.34 -4.62
CA TYR A 215 -3.63 23.56 -3.83
C TYR A 215 -2.20 24.10 -3.59
N HIS A 216 -1.18 23.37 -4.05
CA HIS A 216 0.24 23.71 -3.92
C HIS A 216 0.85 24.00 -5.30
N ARG A 217 0.52 25.18 -5.86
CA ARG A 217 0.95 25.59 -7.23
C ARG A 217 2.47 25.58 -7.41
N GLU A 218 3.22 25.80 -6.34
CA GLU A 218 4.69 25.73 -6.33
C GLU A 218 5.24 24.33 -6.56
N ARG A 219 4.40 23.28 -6.42
CA ARG A 219 4.77 21.88 -6.65
C ARG A 219 4.36 21.37 -8.02
N TRP A 220 3.62 22.15 -8.81
CA TRP A 220 3.12 21.74 -10.11
C TRP A 220 4.26 21.59 -11.12
N THR A 221 4.33 20.43 -11.78
CA THR A 221 5.17 20.23 -12.96
C THR A 221 4.35 20.17 -14.25
N LEU A 222 3.03 20.00 -14.13
CA LEU A 222 2.07 19.98 -15.24
C LEU A 222 1.10 21.17 -15.17
N ASN A 223 0.43 21.46 -16.29
CA ASN A 223 -0.47 22.62 -16.41
C ASN A 223 -1.85 22.33 -15.81
N TRP A 224 -1.97 22.38 -14.48
CA TRP A 224 -3.23 22.12 -13.78
C TRP A 224 -4.28 23.21 -13.99
N ASP A 225 -3.89 24.44 -14.38
CA ASP A 225 -4.85 25.47 -14.80
C ASP A 225 -5.68 25.00 -16.00
N LYS A 226 -5.03 24.37 -17.00
CA LYS A 226 -5.71 23.77 -18.16
C LYS A 226 -6.73 22.72 -17.72
N ILE A 227 -6.42 21.89 -16.72
CA ILE A 227 -7.35 20.87 -16.21
C ILE A 227 -8.55 21.56 -15.55
N ALA A 228 -8.30 22.51 -14.64
CA ALA A 228 -9.36 23.23 -13.94
C ALA A 228 -10.29 24.00 -14.91
N GLU A 229 -9.73 24.69 -15.90
CA GLU A 229 -10.49 25.38 -16.95
C GLU A 229 -11.34 24.41 -17.77
N ASN A 230 -10.77 23.28 -18.18
CA ASN A 230 -11.50 22.28 -18.95
C ASN A 230 -12.63 21.63 -18.15
N ILE A 231 -12.45 21.39 -16.84
CA ILE A 231 -13.55 20.90 -15.98
C ILE A 231 -14.66 21.95 -15.88
N LYS A 232 -14.34 23.25 -15.81
CA LYS A 232 -15.38 24.31 -15.81
C LYS A 232 -16.19 24.34 -17.11
N VAL A 233 -15.54 24.12 -18.24
CA VAL A 233 -16.20 24.19 -19.57
C VAL A 233 -16.94 22.91 -19.93
N HIS A 234 -16.34 21.74 -19.65
CA HIS A 234 -16.82 20.44 -20.14
C HIS A 234 -17.28 19.50 -19.04
N GLY A 235 -16.98 19.83 -17.78
CA GLY A 235 -17.13 18.95 -16.64
C GLY A 235 -16.17 17.76 -16.64
N ILE A 236 -16.41 16.80 -15.74
CA ILE A 236 -15.60 15.59 -15.58
C ILE A 236 -16.52 14.36 -15.45
N ARG A 237 -16.05 13.19 -15.92
CA ARG A 237 -16.87 11.97 -15.99
C ARG A 237 -16.86 11.14 -14.72
N ASN A 238 -15.86 11.28 -13.88
CA ASN A 238 -15.63 10.45 -12.69
C ASN A 238 -15.39 11.39 -11.50
N ALA A 239 -16.06 11.15 -10.37
CA ALA A 239 -15.86 11.97 -9.16
C ALA A 239 -14.43 11.86 -8.62
N GLU A 240 -13.87 10.65 -8.66
CA GLU A 240 -12.47 10.34 -8.33
C GLU A 240 -11.88 9.48 -9.44
N VAL A 241 -10.59 9.66 -9.72
CA VAL A 241 -9.90 8.98 -10.84
C VAL A 241 -8.73 8.09 -10.40
N THR A 242 -8.13 8.35 -9.24
CA THR A 242 -6.94 7.65 -8.77
C THR A 242 -7.06 7.17 -7.32
N THR A 243 -6.59 5.94 -7.11
CA THR A 243 -6.38 5.30 -5.81
C THR A 243 -5.27 4.27 -5.95
N VAL A 244 -4.47 4.03 -4.91
CA VAL A 244 -3.44 2.98 -4.95
C VAL A 244 -3.85 1.83 -4.03
N ALA A 245 -4.52 0.84 -4.63
CA ALA A 245 -5.00 -0.35 -3.93
C ALA A 245 -3.89 -1.39 -3.69
N PRO A 246 -4.09 -2.36 -2.78
CA PRO A 246 -3.23 -3.55 -2.71
C PRO A 246 -3.26 -4.31 -4.03
N THR A 247 -2.10 -4.66 -4.55
CA THR A 247 -1.99 -5.35 -5.84
C THR A 247 -1.49 -6.78 -5.69
N GLY A 248 -1.66 -7.41 -4.52
CA GLY A 248 -1.02 -8.68 -4.18
C GLY A 248 -1.12 -9.78 -5.25
N SER A 249 -2.33 -10.13 -5.70
CA SER A 249 -2.47 -11.18 -6.73
C SER A 249 -2.01 -10.74 -8.12
N ILE A 250 -2.28 -9.50 -8.52
CA ILE A 250 -1.93 -9.03 -9.87
C ILE A 250 -0.43 -8.73 -10.01
N SER A 251 0.23 -8.29 -8.96
CA SER A 251 1.67 -8.05 -8.97
C SER A 251 2.44 -9.38 -9.01
N MET A 252 1.91 -10.44 -8.40
CA MET A 252 2.44 -11.80 -8.55
C MET A 252 2.30 -12.35 -9.98
N ILE A 253 1.25 -11.98 -10.72
CA ILE A 253 1.09 -12.40 -12.13
C ILE A 253 2.19 -11.80 -13.01
N PHE A 254 2.57 -10.55 -12.73
CA PHE A 254 3.59 -9.82 -13.48
C PHE A 254 4.99 -9.91 -12.86
N ASP A 255 5.13 -10.61 -11.74
CA ASP A 255 6.36 -10.76 -10.97
C ASP A 255 7.03 -9.41 -10.63
N VAL A 256 6.24 -8.50 -10.07
CA VAL A 256 6.68 -7.16 -9.62
C VAL A 256 6.20 -6.86 -8.20
N SER A 257 6.79 -5.83 -7.58
CA SER A 257 6.40 -5.30 -6.27
C SER A 257 4.93 -4.84 -6.25
N SER A 258 4.31 -4.93 -5.07
CA SER A 258 2.91 -4.55 -4.91
C SER A 258 2.75 -3.06 -4.67
N GLY A 259 1.82 -2.39 -5.36
CA GLY A 259 1.45 -1.00 -5.06
C GLY A 259 2.64 -0.03 -5.07
N ILE A 260 2.74 0.75 -4.00
CA ILE A 260 3.86 1.62 -3.63
C ILE A 260 4.85 0.93 -2.68
N GLU A 261 4.77 -0.39 -2.48
CA GLU A 261 5.62 -1.08 -1.52
C GLU A 261 7.06 -1.26 -2.03
N PRO A 262 8.08 -1.10 -1.18
CA PRO A 262 9.38 -1.69 -1.42
C PRO A 262 9.26 -3.21 -1.52
N GLN A 263 10.20 -3.85 -2.24
CA GLN A 263 10.30 -5.31 -2.22
C GLN A 263 10.44 -5.84 -0.79
N PHE A 264 9.75 -6.92 -0.45
CA PHE A 264 9.84 -7.50 0.91
C PHE A 264 11.14 -8.30 1.10
N ALA A 265 11.61 -8.96 0.03
CA ALA A 265 12.83 -9.75 0.00
C ALA A 265 13.37 -9.80 -1.44
N LEU A 266 14.67 -9.60 -1.64
CA LEU A 266 15.32 -9.74 -2.96
C LEU A 266 15.55 -11.21 -3.32
N VAL A 267 15.76 -12.06 -2.30
CA VAL A 267 15.95 -13.50 -2.46
C VAL A 267 15.16 -14.25 -1.41
N TYR A 268 14.40 -15.26 -1.82
CA TYR A 268 13.76 -16.22 -0.90
C TYR A 268 13.93 -17.67 -1.36
N GLU A 269 14.13 -18.57 -0.38
CA GLU A 269 14.33 -20.01 -0.61
C GLU A 269 12.96 -20.71 -0.69
N LYS A 270 12.63 -21.26 -1.86
CA LYS A 270 11.48 -22.15 -2.02
C LYS A 270 11.94 -23.60 -1.91
N ARG A 271 11.31 -24.34 -0.99
CA ARG A 271 11.51 -25.79 -0.83
C ARG A 271 10.44 -26.54 -1.60
N VAL A 272 10.86 -27.40 -2.52
CA VAL A 272 10.00 -28.31 -3.27
C VAL A 272 10.52 -29.74 -3.12
N THR A 273 9.70 -30.74 -3.49
CA THR A 273 10.05 -32.17 -3.32
C THR A 273 11.38 -32.56 -3.99
N VAL A 274 11.75 -31.87 -5.07
CA VAL A 274 12.96 -32.11 -5.86
C VAL A 274 14.19 -31.31 -5.41
N GLY A 275 14.07 -30.42 -4.42
CA GLY A 275 15.22 -29.66 -3.90
C GLY A 275 14.88 -28.28 -3.37
N LYS A 276 15.92 -27.45 -3.26
CA LYS A 276 15.83 -26.04 -2.84
C LYS A 276 16.16 -25.15 -4.03
N PHE A 277 15.34 -24.13 -4.26
CA PHE A 277 15.55 -23.14 -5.32
C PHE A 277 15.46 -21.75 -4.73
N PHE A 278 16.26 -20.82 -5.25
CA PHE A 278 16.16 -19.41 -4.94
C PHE A 278 15.24 -18.73 -5.96
N TYR A 279 14.28 -17.96 -5.46
CA TYR A 279 13.63 -16.92 -6.24
C TYR A 279 14.40 -15.64 -6.00
N VAL A 280 14.80 -14.98 -7.08
CA VAL A 280 15.65 -13.78 -7.08
C VAL A 280 14.91 -12.68 -7.83
N ASP A 281 14.89 -11.48 -7.27
CA ASP A 281 14.42 -10.27 -7.96
C ASP A 281 15.17 -10.09 -9.28
N ILE A 282 14.45 -9.80 -10.36
CA ILE A 282 15.00 -9.80 -11.72
C ILE A 282 16.08 -8.73 -11.94
N GLU A 283 15.92 -7.55 -11.35
CA GLU A 283 16.91 -6.47 -11.45
C GLU A 283 18.12 -6.75 -10.56
N PHE A 284 17.89 -7.39 -9.41
CA PHE A 284 18.98 -7.82 -8.55
C PHE A 284 19.81 -8.93 -9.21
N GLU A 285 19.17 -9.91 -9.83
CA GLU A 285 19.84 -10.97 -10.60
C GLU A 285 20.70 -10.38 -11.73
N LYS A 286 20.16 -9.44 -12.51
CA LYS A 286 20.92 -8.72 -13.55
C LYS A 286 22.13 -8.00 -12.94
N ALA A 287 21.93 -7.23 -11.87
CA ALA A 287 22.98 -6.48 -11.20
C ALA A 287 24.10 -7.38 -10.63
N LEU A 288 23.77 -8.57 -10.14
CA LEU A 288 24.74 -9.56 -9.70
C LEU A 288 25.50 -10.18 -10.88
N LYS A 289 24.80 -10.56 -11.95
CA LYS A 289 25.43 -11.16 -13.15
C LYS A 289 26.41 -10.21 -13.82
N GLU A 290 26.03 -8.93 -13.99
CA GLU A 290 26.90 -7.89 -14.55
C GLU A 290 28.20 -7.71 -13.78
N ARG A 291 28.17 -7.91 -12.45
CA ARG A 291 29.35 -7.80 -11.58
C ARG A 291 30.07 -9.14 -11.34
N GLY A 292 29.63 -10.23 -11.95
CA GLY A 292 30.19 -11.57 -11.71
C GLY A 292 29.96 -12.08 -10.29
N LEU A 293 28.92 -11.60 -9.60
CA LEU A 293 28.57 -11.93 -8.22
C LEU A 293 27.35 -12.86 -8.12
N TYR A 294 26.83 -13.35 -9.24
CA TYR A 294 25.70 -14.27 -9.25
C TYR A 294 26.15 -15.69 -8.90
N ASP A 295 26.08 -16.03 -7.62
CA ASP A 295 26.56 -17.30 -7.05
C ASP A 295 25.63 -17.80 -5.93
N ASP A 296 25.41 -19.11 -5.85
CA ASP A 296 24.52 -19.74 -4.87
C ASP A 296 24.88 -19.44 -3.41
N ARG A 297 26.18 -19.24 -3.09
CA ARG A 297 26.61 -18.83 -1.74
C ARG A 297 26.14 -17.43 -1.41
N ILE A 298 26.19 -16.51 -2.38
CA ILE A 298 25.72 -15.13 -2.20
C ILE A 298 24.20 -15.12 -2.09
N LEU A 299 23.49 -15.83 -2.98
CA LEU A 299 22.03 -15.95 -2.92
C LEU A 299 21.57 -16.54 -1.58
N LYS A 300 22.28 -17.56 -1.08
CA LYS A 300 22.01 -18.15 0.23
C LYS A 300 22.21 -17.15 1.37
N LYS A 301 23.29 -16.36 1.35
CA LYS A 301 23.54 -15.31 2.35
C LYS A 301 22.43 -14.26 2.37
N VAL A 302 21.98 -13.81 1.20
CA VAL A 302 20.87 -12.84 1.09
C VAL A 302 19.58 -13.45 1.61
N ALA A 303 19.25 -14.69 1.19
CA ALA A 303 18.08 -15.41 1.67
C ALA A 303 18.08 -15.66 3.18
N ASP A 304 19.26 -15.90 3.79
CA ASP A 304 19.46 -16.09 5.23
C ASP A 304 19.48 -14.78 6.03
N ASN A 305 19.54 -13.64 5.33
CA ASN A 305 19.45 -12.29 5.90
C ASN A 305 18.07 -11.65 5.66
N GLY A 306 17.00 -12.47 5.63
CA GLY A 306 15.65 -11.99 5.37
C GLY A 306 15.46 -11.40 3.97
N GLY A 307 16.28 -11.79 3.00
CA GLY A 307 16.24 -11.27 1.63
C GLY A 307 16.93 -9.92 1.44
N SER A 308 17.63 -9.39 2.45
CA SER A 308 18.35 -8.12 2.38
C SER A 308 19.82 -8.32 2.03
N VAL A 309 20.36 -7.44 1.19
CA VAL A 309 21.81 -7.39 0.86
C VAL A 309 22.63 -6.59 1.86
N GLN A 310 21.96 -5.88 2.77
CA GLN A 310 22.64 -5.00 3.71
C GLN A 310 23.51 -5.81 4.69
N GLY A 311 24.68 -5.27 5.05
CA GLY A 311 25.64 -5.94 5.94
C GLY A 311 26.40 -7.12 5.33
N ILE A 312 26.17 -7.49 4.07
CA ILE A 312 26.94 -8.54 3.38
C ILE A 312 28.20 -7.91 2.76
N GLU A 313 29.39 -8.23 3.27
CA GLU A 313 30.66 -7.65 2.82
C GLU A 313 30.93 -7.83 1.33
N GLU A 314 30.55 -8.99 0.76
CA GLU A 314 30.79 -9.29 -0.66
C GLU A 314 29.93 -8.49 -1.64
N ILE A 315 28.89 -7.82 -1.16
CA ILE A 315 28.03 -6.98 -2.01
C ILE A 315 28.56 -5.55 -2.03
N PRO A 316 28.86 -4.97 -3.20
CA PRO A 316 29.29 -3.58 -3.35
C PRO A 316 28.28 -2.57 -2.80
N ASP A 317 28.78 -1.43 -2.30
CA ASP A 317 27.96 -0.40 -1.66
C ASP A 317 26.95 0.27 -2.61
N ASP A 318 27.26 0.35 -3.90
CA ASP A 318 26.35 0.87 -4.91
C ASP A 318 25.15 -0.08 -5.15
N ILE A 319 25.34 -1.40 -5.06
CA ILE A 319 24.22 -2.36 -5.00
C ILE A 319 23.42 -2.15 -3.72
N LYS A 320 24.08 -2.15 -2.56
CA LYS A 320 23.39 -1.98 -1.27
C LYS A 320 22.56 -0.71 -1.23
N LYS A 321 23.04 0.37 -1.84
CA LYS A 321 22.33 1.65 -1.89
C LYS A 321 21.00 1.56 -2.64
N VAL A 322 20.96 0.80 -3.74
CA VAL A 322 19.76 0.71 -4.62
C VAL A 322 18.81 -0.37 -4.14
N PHE A 323 19.32 -1.57 -3.85
CA PHE A 323 18.53 -2.75 -3.55
C PHE A 323 18.15 -2.81 -2.06
N LEU A 324 17.21 -1.94 -1.69
CA LEU A 324 16.63 -1.86 -0.36
C LEU A 324 15.34 -2.67 -0.29
N VAL A 325 15.21 -3.53 0.72
CA VAL A 325 13.95 -4.20 1.05
C VAL A 325 13.16 -3.41 2.09
N ALA A 326 11.88 -3.76 2.29
CA ALA A 326 10.96 -3.06 3.18
C ALA A 326 11.53 -2.85 4.59
N TYR A 327 12.20 -3.87 5.17
CA TYR A 327 12.81 -3.71 6.50
C TYR A 327 14.11 -2.89 6.51
N ASP A 328 14.76 -2.68 5.36
CA ASP A 328 15.94 -1.82 5.27
C ASP A 328 15.57 -0.34 5.41
N ILE A 329 14.36 0.04 5.00
CA ILE A 329 13.92 1.43 4.96
C ILE A 329 13.37 1.82 6.33
N PRO A 330 13.80 2.95 6.92
CA PRO A 330 13.27 3.39 8.19
C PRO A 330 11.80 3.81 8.06
N TRP A 331 11.03 3.64 9.15
CA TRP A 331 9.58 3.83 9.13
C TRP A 331 9.14 5.24 8.70
N TRP A 332 9.95 6.26 8.98
CA TRP A 332 9.64 7.63 8.58
C TRP A 332 9.75 7.84 7.07
N ASP A 333 10.69 7.14 6.41
CA ASP A 333 10.83 7.21 4.96
C ASP A 333 9.71 6.44 4.24
N HIS A 334 9.17 5.36 4.86
CA HIS A 334 7.93 4.75 4.36
C HIS A 334 6.77 5.75 4.38
N ILE A 335 6.61 6.49 5.48
CA ILE A 335 5.55 7.51 5.64
C ILE A 335 5.75 8.65 4.65
N ARG A 336 7.00 9.11 4.47
CA ARG A 336 7.31 10.13 3.46
C ARG A 336 6.99 9.65 2.06
N ALA A 337 7.42 8.45 1.65
CA ALA A 337 7.08 7.90 0.34
C ALA A 337 5.57 7.89 0.09
N GLN A 338 4.77 7.54 1.11
CA GLN A 338 3.32 7.62 1.01
C GLN A 338 2.83 9.05 0.81
N SER A 339 3.35 10.02 1.57
CA SER A 339 2.96 11.43 1.50
C SER A 339 3.25 12.04 0.11
N GLU A 340 4.42 11.71 -0.45
CA GLU A 340 4.82 12.16 -1.79
C GLU A 340 3.85 11.68 -2.88
N ALA A 341 3.39 10.43 -2.77
CA ALA A 341 2.36 9.89 -3.67
C ALA A 341 0.97 10.46 -3.38
N GLN A 342 0.54 10.41 -2.11
CA GLN A 342 -0.80 10.77 -1.64
C GLN A 342 -1.17 12.22 -2.01
N THR A 343 -0.18 13.11 -2.05
CA THR A 343 -0.35 14.50 -2.50
C THR A 343 -1.11 14.59 -3.81
N TRP A 344 -0.90 13.65 -4.74
CA TRP A 344 -1.53 13.66 -6.06
C TRP A 344 -2.67 12.66 -6.23
N ILE A 345 -3.03 11.86 -5.21
CA ILE A 345 -4.05 10.81 -5.33
C ILE A 345 -5.42 11.32 -4.83
N CYS A 346 -6.47 11.11 -5.62
CA CYS A 346 -7.84 11.54 -5.30
C CYS A 346 -8.39 10.84 -4.05
N ALA A 347 -8.39 9.51 -4.06
CA ALA A 347 -8.83 8.72 -2.91
C ALA A 347 -7.68 8.62 -1.89
N SER A 348 -7.18 7.42 -1.64
CA SER A 348 -6.05 7.17 -0.76
C SER A 348 -5.10 6.09 -1.29
N ILE A 349 -4.19 5.61 -0.43
CA ILE A 349 -3.15 4.64 -0.75
C ILE A 349 -3.16 3.56 0.32
N SER A 350 -3.26 2.30 -0.09
CA SER A 350 -2.96 1.17 0.79
C SER A 350 -1.46 0.92 0.78
N LYS A 351 -0.79 1.43 1.82
CA LYS A 351 0.63 1.19 2.06
C LYS A 351 0.87 0.72 3.50
N THR A 352 1.73 -0.27 3.63
CA THR A 352 2.20 -0.84 4.88
C THR A 352 3.56 -0.25 5.25
N VAL A 353 3.63 0.35 6.44
CA VAL A 353 4.89 0.68 7.11
C VAL A 353 5.37 -0.58 7.84
N ASN A 354 6.26 -1.33 7.19
CA ASN A 354 6.84 -2.54 7.75
C ASN A 354 7.93 -2.17 8.77
N MET A 355 7.63 -2.35 10.05
CA MET A 355 8.51 -2.03 11.16
C MET A 355 9.15 -3.30 11.73
N PRO A 356 10.48 -3.35 11.89
CA PRO A 356 11.13 -4.47 12.56
C PRO A 356 10.66 -4.66 14.02
N LYS A 357 10.82 -5.88 14.56
CA LYS A 357 10.39 -6.21 15.93
C LYS A 357 11.02 -5.33 17.04
N TRP A 358 12.18 -4.74 16.78
CA TRP A 358 12.90 -3.91 17.74
C TRP A 358 12.36 -2.47 17.84
N VAL A 359 11.48 -2.07 16.91
CA VAL A 359 10.79 -0.78 16.96
C VAL A 359 9.90 -0.71 18.20
N THR A 360 9.95 0.41 18.91
CA THR A 360 9.28 0.59 20.21
C THR A 360 7.87 1.15 20.07
N VAL A 361 7.08 1.08 21.14
CA VAL A 361 5.74 1.70 21.18
C VAL A 361 5.81 3.22 20.95
N GLU A 362 6.83 3.89 21.51
CA GLU A 362 7.09 5.31 21.28
C GLU A 362 7.34 5.63 19.80
N ASP A 363 8.04 4.75 19.08
CA ASP A 363 8.26 4.92 17.64
C ASP A 363 6.95 4.75 16.84
N ILE A 364 6.07 3.83 17.26
CA ILE A 364 4.74 3.65 16.65
C ILE A 364 3.88 4.91 16.87
N GLU A 365 3.87 5.45 18.09
CA GLU A 365 3.19 6.70 18.40
C GLU A 365 3.71 7.84 17.50
N LYS A 366 5.03 7.99 17.40
CA LYS A 366 5.66 8.99 16.52
C LYS A 366 5.30 8.78 15.06
N ALA A 367 5.18 7.54 14.58
CA ALA A 367 4.75 7.23 13.24
C ALA A 367 3.32 7.72 12.97
N TYR A 368 2.37 7.41 13.87
CA TYR A 368 1.00 7.94 13.75
C TYR A 368 0.96 9.47 13.79
N MET A 369 1.69 10.09 14.72
CA MET A 369 1.74 11.56 14.84
C MET A 369 2.37 12.22 13.61
N PHE A 370 3.41 11.62 13.05
CA PHE A 370 4.05 12.10 11.82
C PHE A 370 3.10 11.97 10.63
N SER A 371 2.46 10.82 10.45
CA SER A 371 1.46 10.58 9.39
C SER A 371 0.29 11.57 9.46
N TYR A 372 -0.22 11.84 10.66
CA TYR A 372 -1.28 12.83 10.86
C TYR A 372 -0.80 14.23 10.50
N LYS A 373 0.35 14.67 11.04
CA LYS A 373 0.88 16.02 10.83
C LYS A 373 1.32 16.30 9.39
N ILE A 374 1.76 15.27 8.66
CA ILE A 374 2.13 15.39 7.24
C ILE A 374 0.91 15.25 6.30
N GLY A 375 -0.29 15.02 6.83
CA GLY A 375 -1.53 15.03 6.07
C GLY A 375 -1.84 13.74 5.30
N LEU A 376 -1.39 12.57 5.80
CA LEU A 376 -1.82 11.30 5.21
C LEU A 376 -3.32 11.06 5.43
N LYS A 377 -4.00 10.57 4.39
CA LYS A 377 -5.42 10.21 4.44
C LYS A 377 -5.64 8.85 5.13
N SER A 378 -4.64 7.97 5.09
CA SER A 378 -4.65 6.67 5.76
C SER A 378 -3.23 6.22 6.13
N LEU A 379 -3.12 5.25 7.04
CA LEU A 379 -1.86 4.65 7.43
C LEU A 379 -2.08 3.20 7.86
N THR A 380 -1.23 2.29 7.38
CA THR A 380 -1.15 0.93 7.92
C THR A 380 0.24 0.71 8.50
N ILE A 381 0.32 0.37 9.79
CA ILE A 381 1.57 -0.02 10.43
C ILE A 381 1.54 -1.52 10.67
N TYR A 382 2.60 -2.21 10.24
CA TYR A 382 2.82 -3.61 10.58
C TYR A 382 4.16 -3.75 11.29
N ARG A 383 4.13 -3.95 12.60
CA ARG A 383 5.32 -4.30 13.38
C ARG A 383 5.51 -5.80 13.36
N ASP A 384 6.70 -6.25 12.96
CA ASP A 384 7.05 -7.67 12.98
C ASP A 384 6.79 -8.27 14.37
N THR A 385 6.36 -9.53 14.40
CA THR A 385 5.90 -10.28 15.59
C THR A 385 4.60 -9.80 16.26
N SER A 386 3.90 -8.79 15.71
CA SER A 386 2.59 -8.35 16.24
C SER A 386 1.42 -9.31 15.94
N LYS A 387 1.55 -10.18 14.92
CA LYS A 387 0.58 -11.25 14.61
C LYS A 387 1.23 -12.62 14.78
N SER A 388 0.44 -13.59 15.24
CA SER A 388 0.87 -14.98 15.43
C SER A 388 1.13 -15.73 14.11
N VAL A 389 0.52 -15.30 13.00
CA VAL A 389 0.70 -15.84 11.65
C VAL A 389 0.90 -14.69 10.67
N GLN A 390 1.97 -14.75 9.86
CA GLN A 390 2.28 -13.74 8.83
C GLN A 390 1.90 -14.26 7.45
N VAL A 391 1.37 -13.39 6.59
CA VAL A 391 1.03 -13.73 5.19
C VAL A 391 2.30 -13.83 4.34
N LEU A 392 3.25 -12.92 4.56
CA LEU A 392 4.58 -12.94 3.98
C LEU A 392 5.56 -13.44 5.04
N VAL A 393 6.24 -14.56 4.75
CA VAL A 393 7.24 -15.15 5.64
C VAL A 393 8.54 -15.28 4.85
N THR A 394 9.58 -14.57 5.26
CA THR A 394 10.93 -14.94 4.86
C THR A 394 11.34 -16.18 5.65
N PRO A 395 11.92 -17.23 5.03
CA PRO A 395 12.34 -18.45 5.73
C PRO A 395 13.36 -18.20 6.85
N SER A 396 14.05 -17.06 6.80
CA SER A 396 14.98 -16.58 7.80
C SER A 396 14.56 -15.19 8.30
N GLN A 397 14.91 -14.90 9.54
CA GLN A 397 14.77 -13.57 10.14
C GLN A 397 16.06 -12.78 9.89
N ARG A 398 15.93 -11.47 9.67
CA ARG A 398 17.06 -10.56 9.43
C ARG A 398 18.09 -10.65 10.57
N GLN A 399 19.38 -10.73 10.24
CA GLN A 399 20.43 -10.96 11.25
C GLN A 399 20.83 -9.70 12.02
N GLY A 400 20.61 -8.51 11.43
CA GLY A 400 20.99 -7.22 12.03
C GLY A 400 19.80 -6.39 12.54
N THR A 401 20.09 -5.49 13.49
CA THR A 401 19.18 -4.43 13.95
C THR A 401 19.67 -3.09 13.43
N TYR A 402 19.37 -2.75 12.18
CA TYR A 402 19.70 -1.45 11.60
C TYR A 402 18.67 -1.06 10.55
N ALA A 403 18.51 0.24 10.32
CA ALA A 403 17.86 0.80 9.15
C ALA A 403 18.94 1.42 8.25
N THR A 404 18.80 1.28 6.94
CA THR A 404 19.68 1.93 5.98
C THR A 404 19.28 3.39 5.85
N ILE A 405 20.11 4.24 6.43
CA ILE A 405 19.92 5.68 6.36
C ILE A 405 20.46 6.19 5.03
N THR A 406 19.54 6.59 4.16
CA THR A 406 19.84 7.30 2.93
C THR A 406 19.72 8.79 3.20
N GLU A 407 20.65 9.59 2.70
CA GLU A 407 20.60 11.04 2.86
C GLU A 407 19.34 11.60 2.20
N ASN A 408 18.49 12.24 3.01
CA ASN A 408 17.23 12.83 2.61
C ASN A 408 16.75 13.87 3.65
N LYS A 409 15.70 14.61 3.29
CA LYS A 409 15.08 15.67 4.11
C LYS A 409 14.01 15.18 5.08
N THR A 410 13.79 13.88 5.24
CA THR A 410 12.65 13.37 6.03
C THR A 410 12.76 13.78 7.49
N ILE A 411 13.96 13.67 8.07
CA ILE A 411 14.22 14.06 9.46
C ILE A 411 14.02 15.57 9.67
N GLU A 412 14.40 16.39 8.69
CA GLU A 412 14.15 17.84 8.73
C GLU A 412 12.65 18.15 8.73
N ILE A 413 11.88 17.49 7.85
CA ILE A 413 10.42 17.63 7.79
C ILE A 413 9.78 17.23 9.12
N MET A 414 10.22 16.11 9.71
CA MET A 414 9.73 15.66 11.02
C MET A 414 9.99 16.71 12.12
N LYS A 415 11.20 17.27 12.18
CA LYS A 415 11.54 18.35 13.13
C LYS A 415 10.66 19.58 12.92
N ASN A 416 10.45 20.00 11.68
CA ASN A 416 9.61 21.16 11.35
C ASN A 416 8.14 20.95 11.73
N LEU A 417 7.66 19.71 11.75
CA LEU A 417 6.33 19.34 12.22
C LEU A 417 6.24 19.13 13.74
N GLY A 418 7.36 19.31 14.46
CA GLY A 418 7.44 19.15 15.91
C GLY A 418 7.45 17.70 16.38
N ILE A 419 7.93 16.77 15.55
CA ILE A 419 8.16 15.38 15.96
C ILE A 419 9.55 15.28 16.61
N ASP A 420 9.62 14.69 17.80
CA ASP A 420 10.88 14.44 18.48
C ASP A 420 11.67 13.29 17.83
N VAL A 421 12.78 13.66 17.18
CA VAL A 421 13.69 12.73 16.48
C VAL A 421 14.93 12.33 17.29
N THR A 422 15.07 12.85 18.53
CA THR A 422 16.30 12.69 19.33
C THR A 422 16.56 11.23 19.69
N ASN A 423 15.51 10.50 20.07
CA ASN A 423 15.58 9.06 20.40
C ASN A 423 15.62 8.14 19.17
N ILE A 424 15.19 8.63 18.01
CA ILE A 424 15.08 7.86 16.76
C ILE A 424 16.48 7.55 16.21
N LEU A 425 17.38 8.53 16.26
CA LEU A 425 18.75 8.41 15.78
C LEU A 425 19.68 7.70 16.80
N GLY A 426 19.32 7.74 18.09
CA GLY A 426 20.13 7.19 19.19
C GLY A 426 20.03 5.67 19.40
N LYS A 427 19.03 5.00 18.82
CA LYS A 427 18.86 3.53 18.95
C LYS A 427 19.43 2.83 17.71
N LYS A 428 20.70 2.41 17.80
CA LYS A 428 21.36 1.43 16.89
C LYS A 428 21.32 1.75 15.38
N VAL A 429 21.48 3.02 15.03
CA VAL A 429 22.09 3.39 13.74
C VAL A 429 23.61 3.25 13.95
N SER A 430 24.35 2.61 13.04
CA SER A 430 25.80 2.43 13.24
C SER A 430 26.47 3.78 13.51
N GLU A 431 27.46 3.83 14.42
CA GLU A 431 28.17 5.08 14.76
C GLU A 431 28.78 5.76 13.52
N GLU A 432 29.10 4.98 12.48
CA GLU A 432 29.56 5.49 11.18
C GLU A 432 28.49 6.23 10.39
N ALA A 433 27.23 5.79 10.44
CA ALA A 433 26.11 6.47 9.80
C ALA A 433 25.78 7.79 10.52
N LEU A 434 25.93 7.85 11.86
CA LEU A 434 25.76 9.09 12.63
C LEU A 434 26.85 10.13 12.36
N LYS A 435 28.10 9.71 12.12
CA LYS A 435 29.23 10.62 11.82
C LYS A 435 29.05 11.43 10.52
N LYS A 436 28.26 10.95 9.56
CA LYS A 436 27.92 11.71 8.34
C LYS A 436 26.96 12.87 8.59
N TYR A 437 26.21 12.86 9.70
CA TYR A 437 25.23 13.90 10.04
C TYR A 437 25.74 14.99 10.99
N SER A 438 26.94 14.82 11.56
CA SER A 438 27.51 15.75 12.56
C SER A 438 28.32 16.92 11.98
N VAL A 439 28.20 17.24 10.69
CA VAL A 439 28.81 18.45 10.11
C VAL A 439 27.71 19.42 9.69
N VAL A 440 27.08 20.05 10.68
CA VAL A 440 26.45 21.35 10.49
C VAL A 440 27.43 22.34 11.11
N GLU A 441 28.25 22.99 10.28
CA GLU A 441 28.94 24.20 10.71
C GLU A 441 27.87 25.21 11.11
N GLU A 442 27.92 25.64 12.37
CA GLU A 442 27.10 26.74 12.86
C GLU A 442 27.24 27.96 11.94
N PRO A 443 26.15 28.67 11.62
CA PRO A 443 26.26 29.88 10.84
C PRO A 443 27.09 30.90 11.63
N ARG A 444 28.26 31.26 11.10
CA ARG A 444 28.97 32.46 11.55
C ARG A 444 28.12 33.66 11.14
N ILE A 445 27.68 34.38 12.18
CA ILE A 445 27.00 35.70 12.26
C ILE A 445 26.90 36.46 10.93
#